data_AF-A0A1T4XBM2-F1
#
_entry.id   AF-A0A1T4XBM2-F1
#
_cell.length_a   1.000
_cell.length_b   1.000
_cell.length_c   1.000
_cell.angle_alpha   90.00
_cell.angle_beta   90.00
_cell.angle_gamma   90.00
#
_symmetry.space_group_name_H-M   'P 1'
#
loop_
_entity.id
_entity.type
_entity.pdbx_description
1 polymer ?
#
loop_
_entity_poly.entity_id
_entity_poly.type
_entity_poly.pdbx_seq_one_letter_code
_entity_poly.pdbx_strand_id
1 'polypeptide(L)'
;MKNRAAIYQREAAEMLHNISLYPGLTEEQLCRFFPEKEATAKALLAHMLKEGRVFRDRNGRCYANQEAQNGADKDLSRCIWVLLDFIDQVEYHAVGEFPASILCFANGELYEIVPIPQGKETMICQLLRQPQKDAGKRIVVVDDAAQIELLDIPQAAGFCTVAEDGTVSYYKKEAALES
;
A
#
# COMPACT_ATOMS: atom_id res chain seq x y z
N MET A 1 8.94 32.15 -13.04
CA MET A 1 10.13 31.33 -12.72
C MET A 1 10.15 30.76 -11.29
N LYS A 2 9.35 31.24 -10.32
CA LYS A 2 9.32 30.69 -8.94
C LYS A 2 8.57 29.35 -8.76
N ASN A 3 7.81 28.90 -9.76
CA ASN A 3 6.87 27.78 -9.60
C ASN A 3 7.53 26.40 -9.79
N ARG A 4 8.47 26.24 -10.75
CA ARG A 4 9.08 24.92 -11.05
C ARG A 4 9.96 24.38 -9.91
N ALA A 5 10.74 25.26 -9.26
CA ALA A 5 11.60 24.85 -8.13
C ALA A 5 10.77 24.45 -6.89
N ALA A 6 9.68 25.17 -6.60
CA ALA A 6 8.79 24.85 -5.50
C ALA A 6 8.03 23.53 -5.72
N ILE A 7 7.56 23.28 -6.95
CA ILE A 7 6.93 22.00 -7.33
C ILE A 7 7.92 20.85 -7.16
N TYR A 8 9.15 21.00 -7.67
CA TYR A 8 10.19 19.97 -7.53
C TYR A 8 10.54 19.70 -6.06
N GLN A 9 10.57 20.74 -5.21
CA GLN A 9 10.80 20.57 -3.78
C GLN A 9 9.65 19.83 -3.09
N ARG A 10 8.40 20.10 -3.47
CA ARG A 10 7.23 19.40 -2.94
C ARG A 10 7.26 17.92 -3.32
N GLU A 11 7.48 17.61 -4.59
CA GLU A 11 7.58 16.22 -5.09
C GLU A 11 8.76 15.48 -4.43
N ALA A 12 9.88 16.17 -4.19
CA ALA A 12 11.01 15.62 -3.44
C ALA A 12 10.67 15.29 -1.98
N ALA A 13 9.95 16.17 -1.29
CA ALA A 13 9.52 15.93 0.09
C ALA A 13 8.54 14.76 0.17
N GLU A 14 7.59 14.69 -0.76
CA GLU A 14 6.59 13.62 -0.86
C GLU A 14 7.24 12.26 -1.18
N MET A 15 8.20 12.22 -2.10
CA MET A 15 8.97 11.00 -2.42
C MET A 15 9.71 10.47 -1.19
N LEU A 16 10.42 11.35 -0.48
CA LEU A 16 11.12 10.96 0.75
C LEU A 16 10.17 10.54 1.86
N HIS A 17 9.01 11.20 1.96
CA HIS A 17 7.96 10.82 2.90
C HIS A 17 7.47 9.40 2.62
N ASN A 18 7.12 9.08 1.38
CA ASN A 18 6.64 7.75 0.98
C ASN A 18 7.71 6.66 1.21
N ILE A 19 8.97 6.93 0.89
CA ILE A 19 10.10 6.01 1.16
C ILE A 19 10.29 5.77 2.67
N SER A 20 10.05 6.79 3.49
CA SER A 20 10.20 6.68 4.94
C SER A 20 9.01 5.98 5.58
N LEU A 21 7.81 6.25 5.08
CA LEU A 21 6.55 5.67 5.56
C LEU A 21 6.45 4.20 5.18
N TYR A 22 6.88 3.85 3.97
CA TYR A 22 6.87 2.51 3.42
C TYR A 22 8.30 2.13 2.98
N PRO A 23 9.15 1.64 3.89
CA PRO A 23 10.50 1.25 3.52
C PRO A 23 10.48 0.02 2.60
N GLY A 24 11.35 0.01 1.59
CA GLY A 24 11.55 -1.15 0.72
C GLY A 24 10.66 -1.20 -0.53
N LEU A 25 10.06 -0.08 -0.94
CA LEU A 25 9.33 0.01 -2.21
C LEU A 25 10.24 -0.05 -3.42
N THR A 26 9.71 -0.57 -4.53
CA THR A 26 10.40 -0.54 -5.83
C THR A 26 10.34 0.86 -6.46
N GLU A 27 11.21 1.10 -7.44
CA GLU A 27 11.14 2.32 -8.26
C GLU A 27 9.77 2.50 -8.90
N GLU A 28 9.16 1.42 -9.39
CA GLU A 28 7.85 1.46 -10.02
C GLU A 28 6.76 1.91 -9.06
N GLN A 29 6.70 1.30 -7.87
CA GLN A 29 5.74 1.68 -6.83
C GLN A 29 5.89 3.15 -6.44
N LEU A 30 7.15 3.60 -6.25
CA LEU A 30 7.44 5.00 -5.92
C LEU A 30 7.02 5.98 -7.02
N CYS A 31 7.18 5.60 -8.29
CA CYS A 31 6.75 6.46 -9.40
C CYS A 31 5.23 6.57 -9.48
N ARG A 32 4.48 5.49 -9.24
CA ARG A 32 3.01 5.48 -9.30
C ARG A 32 2.33 6.30 -8.19
N PHE A 33 3.03 6.67 -7.12
CA PHE A 33 2.54 7.68 -6.17
C PHE A 33 2.38 9.07 -6.80
N PHE A 34 2.96 9.31 -7.98
CA PHE A 34 2.91 10.57 -8.70
C PHE A 34 2.18 10.38 -10.03
N PRO A 35 0.84 10.21 -10.01
CA PRO A 35 0.05 10.03 -11.22
C PRO A 35 0.29 11.17 -12.21
N GLU A 36 0.33 10.83 -13.50
CA GLU A 36 0.67 11.73 -14.62
C GLU A 36 2.10 12.30 -14.61
N LYS A 37 2.92 11.97 -13.60
CA LYS A 37 4.27 12.53 -13.38
C LYS A 37 5.35 11.48 -13.14
N GLU A 38 5.08 10.22 -13.46
CA GLU A 38 5.99 9.09 -13.22
C GLU A 38 7.39 9.32 -13.81
N ALA A 39 7.51 9.89 -15.01
CA ALA A 39 8.81 10.20 -15.60
C ALA A 39 9.62 11.23 -14.79
N THR A 40 8.92 12.24 -14.23
CA THR A 40 9.53 13.23 -13.33
C THR A 40 9.92 12.58 -12.00
N ALA A 41 9.04 11.76 -11.43
CA ALA A 41 9.30 11.02 -10.20
C ALA A 41 10.52 10.08 -10.35
N LYS A 42 10.65 9.40 -11.49
CA LYS A 42 11.81 8.57 -11.83
C LYS A 42 13.11 9.37 -11.91
N ALA A 43 13.09 10.52 -12.59
CA ALA A 43 14.26 11.40 -12.69
C ALA A 43 14.66 11.96 -11.31
N LEU A 44 13.67 12.33 -10.49
CA LEU A 44 13.85 12.80 -9.12
C LEU A 44 14.48 11.71 -8.24
N LEU A 45 13.94 10.48 -8.28
CA LEU A 45 14.48 9.35 -7.52
C LEU A 45 15.94 9.05 -7.91
N ALA A 46 16.24 9.04 -9.22
CA ALA A 46 17.60 8.87 -9.72
C ALA A 46 18.56 9.94 -9.18
N HIS A 47 18.10 11.20 -9.12
CA HIS A 47 18.87 12.30 -8.53
C HIS A 47 19.10 12.11 -7.02
N MET A 48 18.07 11.69 -6.28
CA MET A 48 18.18 11.43 -4.84
C MET A 48 19.16 10.30 -4.51
N LEU A 49 19.17 9.23 -5.32
CA LEU A 49 20.12 8.14 -5.20
C LEU A 49 21.55 8.62 -5.44
N LYS A 50 21.77 9.44 -6.47
CA LYS A 50 23.09 10.02 -6.78
C LYS A 50 23.62 10.91 -5.65
N GLU A 51 22.75 11.64 -4.97
CA GLU A 51 23.11 12.50 -3.83
C GLU A 51 23.23 11.75 -2.50
N GLY A 52 22.94 10.45 -2.47
CA GLY A 52 22.96 9.66 -1.23
C GLY A 52 21.84 10.01 -0.24
N ARG A 53 20.75 10.62 -0.73
CA ARG A 53 19.54 10.92 0.07
C ARG A 53 18.59 9.74 0.16
N VAL A 54 18.66 8.83 -0.79
CA VAL A 54 17.94 7.55 -0.83
C VAL A 54 18.97 6.45 -1.09
N PHE A 55 18.75 5.28 -0.52
CA PHE A 55 19.58 4.11 -0.71
C PHE A 55 18.79 3.03 -1.43
N ARG A 56 19.46 2.23 -2.25
CA ARG A 56 18.86 1.13 -2.99
C ARG A 56 19.58 -0.17 -2.65
N ASP A 57 18.82 -1.21 -2.30
CA ASP A 57 19.37 -2.54 -2.03
C ASP A 57 19.68 -3.31 -3.34
N ARG A 58 20.16 -4.55 -3.20
CA ARG A 58 20.48 -5.42 -4.33
C ARG A 58 19.26 -5.84 -5.15
N ASN A 59 18.06 -5.77 -4.58
CA ASN A 59 16.81 -6.12 -5.22
C ASN A 59 16.10 -4.90 -5.85
N GLY A 60 16.75 -3.72 -5.85
CA GLY A 60 16.18 -2.51 -6.41
C GLY A 60 15.19 -1.79 -5.48
N ARG A 61 15.10 -2.17 -4.21
CA ARG A 61 14.21 -1.58 -3.20
C ARG A 61 14.84 -0.35 -2.58
N CYS A 62 14.04 0.69 -2.37
CA CYS A 62 14.49 2.00 -1.92
C CYS A 62 14.21 2.24 -0.44
N TYR A 63 15.16 2.90 0.24
CA TYR A 63 15.16 3.15 1.68
C TYR A 63 15.66 4.57 1.98
N ALA A 64 15.12 5.20 3.04
CA ALA A 64 15.54 6.53 3.47
C ALA A 64 16.91 6.54 4.15
N ASN A 65 17.33 5.42 4.74
CA ASN A 65 18.66 5.24 5.33
C ASN A 65 19.17 3.80 5.11
N GLN A 66 20.46 3.57 5.31
CA GLN A 66 21.08 2.24 5.09
C GLN A 66 20.70 1.21 6.16
N GLU A 67 20.37 1.66 7.38
CA GLU A 67 20.03 0.80 8.52
C GLU A 67 18.61 0.23 8.42
N ALA A 68 17.74 0.89 7.66
CA ALA A 68 16.36 0.49 7.37
C ALA A 68 16.26 -0.66 6.36
N GLN A 69 17.39 -1.20 5.88
CA GLN A 69 17.48 -2.40 5.04
C GLN A 69 17.10 -3.69 5.81
N ASN A 70 16.09 -3.63 6.67
CA ASN A 70 15.46 -4.81 7.22
C ASN A 70 14.55 -5.39 6.12
N GLY A 71 14.61 -6.72 5.98
CA GLY A 71 14.04 -7.46 4.86
C GLY A 71 12.67 -6.94 4.42
N ALA A 72 12.50 -6.83 3.10
CA ALA A 72 11.27 -6.27 2.55
C ALA A 72 10.05 -7.09 2.97
N ASP A 73 9.10 -6.39 3.59
CA ASP A 73 7.81 -6.95 3.91
C ASP A 73 7.02 -7.17 2.61
N LYS A 74 6.88 -8.44 2.23
CA LYS A 74 6.14 -8.85 1.03
C LYS A 74 4.67 -8.47 1.13
N ASP A 75 4.10 -8.46 2.34
CA ASP A 75 2.70 -8.13 2.55
C ASP A 75 2.49 -6.64 2.36
N LEU A 76 3.36 -5.81 2.94
CA LEU A 76 3.35 -4.37 2.70
C LEU A 76 3.47 -4.04 1.20
N SER A 77 4.40 -4.68 0.50
CA SER A 77 4.60 -4.45 -0.93
C SER A 77 3.34 -4.74 -1.75
N ARG A 78 2.59 -5.80 -1.42
CA ARG A 78 1.30 -6.11 -2.06
C ARG A 78 0.21 -5.12 -1.70
N CYS A 79 0.10 -4.73 -0.43
CA CYS A 79 -0.85 -3.72 0.00
C CYS A 79 -0.62 -2.36 -0.69
N ILE A 80 0.63 -2.02 -0.98
CA ILE A 80 0.97 -0.79 -1.72
C ILE A 80 0.45 -0.84 -3.15
N TRP A 81 0.51 -1.98 -3.84
CA TRP A 81 -0.10 -2.09 -5.17
C TRP A 81 -1.60 -1.83 -5.14
N VAL A 82 -2.29 -2.34 -4.12
CA VAL A 82 -3.72 -2.08 -3.91
C VAL A 82 -3.96 -0.59 -3.67
N LEU A 83 -3.16 0.07 -2.82
CA LEU A 83 -3.26 1.52 -2.62
C LEU A 83 -3.05 2.30 -3.93
N LEU A 84 -2.06 1.91 -4.73
CA LEU A 84 -1.68 2.58 -5.97
C LEU A 84 -2.76 2.50 -7.05
N ASP A 85 -3.54 1.42 -7.08
CA ASP A 85 -4.65 1.23 -8.04
C ASP A 85 -5.75 2.30 -7.96
N PHE A 86 -5.88 2.97 -6.81
CA PHE A 86 -6.86 4.04 -6.61
C PHE A 86 -6.24 5.30 -6.02
N ILE A 87 -4.92 5.49 -6.19
CA ILE A 87 -4.18 6.62 -5.61
C ILE A 87 -4.75 7.99 -6.00
N ASP A 88 -5.31 8.13 -7.21
CA ASP A 88 -5.96 9.35 -7.68
C ASP A 88 -7.17 9.79 -6.83
N GLN A 89 -7.76 8.85 -6.08
CA GLN A 89 -8.91 9.06 -5.21
C GLN A 89 -8.51 9.20 -3.73
N VAL A 90 -7.24 8.96 -3.40
CA VAL A 90 -6.73 8.97 -2.02
C VAL A 90 -6.44 10.40 -1.59
N GLU A 91 -7.09 10.82 -0.51
CA GLU A 91 -6.89 12.14 0.10
C GLU A 91 -5.78 12.10 1.16
N TYR A 92 -5.62 10.95 1.83
CA TYR A 92 -4.63 10.72 2.87
C TYR A 92 -4.31 9.23 3.00
N HIS A 93 -3.05 8.88 3.28
CA HIS A 93 -2.65 7.51 3.61
C HIS A 93 -1.56 7.48 4.69
N ALA A 94 -1.52 6.39 5.46
CA ALA A 94 -0.58 6.16 6.54
C ALA A 94 -0.26 4.67 6.67
N VAL A 95 0.71 4.33 7.52
CA VAL A 95 0.92 2.95 7.98
C VAL A 95 -0.28 2.55 8.85
N GLY A 96 -0.82 1.36 8.61
CA GLY A 96 -1.91 0.79 9.41
C GLY A 96 -1.41 0.16 10.71
N GLU A 97 -2.33 -0.09 11.63
CA GLU A 97 -2.06 -0.89 12.83
C GLU A 97 -2.49 -2.34 12.60
N PHE A 98 -1.69 -3.29 13.09
CA PHE A 98 -1.95 -4.72 12.91
C PHE A 98 -3.40 -5.07 13.31
N PRO A 99 -4.18 -5.71 12.41
CA PRO A 99 -3.73 -6.45 11.23
C PRO A 99 -3.68 -5.66 9.92
N ALA A 100 -4.05 -4.37 9.90
CA ALA A 100 -3.94 -3.54 8.71
C ALA A 100 -2.49 -3.15 8.44
N SER A 101 -2.08 -3.15 7.17
CA SER A 101 -0.78 -2.63 6.74
C SER A 101 -0.85 -1.18 6.33
N ILE A 102 -1.97 -0.74 5.77
CA ILE A 102 -2.19 0.62 5.28
C ILE A 102 -3.55 1.11 5.73
N LEU A 103 -3.59 2.36 6.19
CA LEU A 103 -4.81 3.12 6.39
C LEU A 103 -4.88 4.19 5.31
N CYS A 104 -6.00 4.33 4.61
CA CYS A 104 -6.20 5.42 3.66
C CYS A 104 -7.61 6.00 3.72
N PHE A 105 -7.71 7.29 3.44
CA PHE A 105 -8.98 8.00 3.31
C PHE A 105 -9.17 8.31 1.83
N ALA A 106 -10.26 7.81 1.25
CA ALA A 106 -10.57 7.96 -0.16
C ALA A 106 -12.07 8.15 -0.36
N ASN A 107 -12.45 9.09 -1.21
CA ASN A 107 -13.85 9.43 -1.51
C ASN A 107 -14.70 9.68 -0.24
N GLY A 108 -14.15 10.32 0.78
CA GLY A 108 -14.87 10.58 2.03
C GLY A 108 -15.03 9.37 2.96
N GLU A 109 -14.42 8.23 2.66
CA GLU A 109 -14.49 7.01 3.47
C GLU A 109 -13.10 6.55 3.94
N LEU A 110 -13.05 5.98 5.15
CA LEU A 110 -11.84 5.36 5.70
C LEU A 110 -11.75 3.91 5.22
N TYR A 111 -10.59 3.54 4.66
CA TYR A 111 -10.25 2.21 4.22
C TYR A 111 -9.03 1.68 4.97
N GLU A 112 -9.08 0.40 5.31
CA GLU A 112 -7.95 -0.38 5.80
C GLU A 112 -7.57 -1.42 4.75
N ILE A 113 -6.30 -1.46 4.33
CA ILE A 113 -5.78 -2.52 3.48
C ILE A 113 -5.13 -3.57 4.38
N VAL A 114 -5.71 -4.77 4.41
CA VAL A 114 -5.40 -5.82 5.39
C VAL A 114 -4.86 -7.04 4.66
N PRO A 115 -3.57 -7.38 4.77
CA PRO A 115 -3.07 -8.64 4.23
C PRO A 115 -3.46 -9.80 5.14
N ILE A 116 -3.86 -10.91 4.52
CA ILE A 116 -4.13 -12.18 5.20
C ILE A 116 -3.32 -13.27 4.51
N PRO A 117 -2.08 -13.50 4.99
CA PRO A 117 -1.25 -14.59 4.50
C PRO A 117 -1.90 -15.95 4.72
N GLN A 118 -1.57 -16.90 3.86
CA GLN A 118 -2.06 -18.27 3.96
C GLN A 118 -1.73 -18.89 5.34
N GLY A 119 -2.74 -19.50 5.96
CA GLY A 119 -2.63 -20.09 7.30
C GLY A 119 -2.80 -19.09 8.46
N LYS A 120 -3.09 -17.81 8.18
CA LYS A 120 -3.40 -16.78 9.20
C LYS A 120 -4.87 -16.37 9.24
N GLU A 121 -5.71 -16.98 8.41
CA GLU A 121 -7.12 -16.63 8.20
C GLU A 121 -7.89 -16.62 9.52
N THR A 122 -7.87 -17.72 10.27
CA THR A 122 -8.63 -17.87 11.51
C THR A 122 -8.23 -16.82 12.55
N MET A 123 -6.93 -16.59 12.73
CA MET A 123 -6.40 -15.66 13.71
C MET A 123 -6.79 -14.21 13.38
N ILE A 124 -6.61 -13.81 12.12
CA ILE A 124 -6.91 -12.44 11.68
C ILE A 124 -8.43 -12.20 11.68
N CYS A 125 -9.24 -13.16 11.19
CA CYS A 125 -10.70 -13.05 11.28
C CYS A 125 -11.18 -12.87 12.72
N GLN A 126 -10.64 -13.63 13.68
CA GLN A 126 -11.00 -13.48 15.08
C GLN A 126 -10.63 -12.10 15.64
N LEU A 127 -9.48 -11.55 15.25
CA LEU A 127 -9.05 -10.21 15.65
C LEU A 127 -9.98 -9.13 15.07
N LEU A 128 -10.30 -9.21 13.78
CA LEU A 128 -11.13 -8.23 13.06
C LEU A 128 -12.60 -8.23 13.48
N ARG A 129 -13.08 -9.30 14.11
CA ARG A 129 -14.42 -9.38 14.72
C ARG A 129 -14.53 -8.66 16.05
N GLN A 130 -13.41 -8.32 16.69
CA GLN A 130 -13.45 -7.56 17.93
C GLN A 130 -13.98 -6.15 17.64
N PRO A 131 -14.82 -5.57 18.52
CA PRO A 131 -15.31 -4.21 18.34
C PRO A 131 -14.14 -3.23 18.27
N GLN A 132 -14.04 -2.52 17.16
CA GLN A 132 -13.08 -1.44 16.97
C GLN A 132 -13.85 -0.13 16.81
N LYS A 133 -13.47 0.88 17.60
CA LYS A 133 -13.94 2.25 17.38
C LYS A 133 -13.44 2.70 16.01
N ASP A 134 -14.33 3.26 15.20
CA ASP A 134 -13.99 3.90 13.93
C ASP A 134 -13.37 2.96 12.88
N ALA A 135 -13.70 1.65 12.92
CA ALA A 135 -13.25 0.71 11.89
C ALA A 135 -13.76 1.13 10.51
N GLY A 136 -12.82 1.37 9.59
CA GLY A 136 -13.11 1.66 8.19
C GLY A 136 -13.55 0.42 7.41
N LYS A 137 -13.85 0.65 6.13
CA LYS A 137 -14.05 -0.43 5.16
C LYS A 137 -12.75 -1.19 4.93
N ARG A 138 -12.82 -2.50 4.72
CA ARG A 138 -11.61 -3.33 4.59
C ARG A 138 -11.42 -3.84 3.18
N ILE A 139 -10.26 -3.59 2.60
CA ILE A 139 -9.81 -4.22 1.36
C ILE A 139 -8.82 -5.32 1.77
N VAL A 140 -9.21 -6.57 1.57
CA VAL A 140 -8.48 -7.72 2.10
C VAL A 140 -7.59 -8.31 1.03
N VAL A 141 -6.28 -8.32 1.27
CA VAL A 141 -5.28 -8.86 0.34
C VAL A 141 -4.97 -10.30 0.73
N VAL A 142 -5.32 -11.26 -0.11
CA VAL A 142 -5.06 -12.69 0.10
C VAL A 142 -3.91 -13.17 -0.79
N ASP A 143 -3.25 -14.26 -0.39
CA ASP A 143 -2.23 -14.94 -1.21
C ASP A 143 -2.89 -15.70 -2.37
N ASP A 144 -4.02 -16.35 -2.10
CA ASP A 144 -4.79 -17.15 -3.05
C ASP A 144 -6.30 -16.86 -2.90
N ALA A 145 -7.00 -16.76 -4.03
CA ALA A 145 -8.43 -16.46 -4.04
C ALA A 145 -9.28 -17.51 -3.31
N ALA A 146 -8.82 -18.77 -3.21
CA ALA A 146 -9.49 -19.83 -2.46
C ALA A 146 -9.58 -19.53 -0.94
N GLN A 147 -8.71 -18.66 -0.41
CA GLN A 147 -8.79 -18.24 0.99
C GLN A 147 -10.09 -17.50 1.29
N ILE A 148 -10.67 -16.79 0.31
CA ILE A 148 -11.84 -15.92 0.48
C ILE A 148 -13.05 -16.69 1.05
N GLU A 149 -13.19 -17.96 0.70
CA GLU A 149 -14.25 -18.84 1.22
C GLU A 149 -14.14 -19.07 2.73
N LEU A 150 -12.92 -19.04 3.27
CA LEU A 150 -12.62 -19.22 4.70
C LEU A 150 -12.78 -17.92 5.51
N LEU A 151 -12.86 -16.78 4.82
CA LEU A 151 -12.87 -15.47 5.47
C LEU A 151 -14.30 -15.03 5.79
N ASP A 152 -14.48 -14.65 7.04
CA ASP A 152 -15.64 -13.94 7.54
C ASP A 152 -15.14 -12.71 8.30
N ILE A 153 -15.14 -11.58 7.60
CA ILE A 153 -14.52 -10.33 8.01
C ILE A 153 -15.60 -9.25 7.99
N PRO A 154 -15.90 -8.62 9.13
CA PRO A 154 -16.86 -7.53 9.15
C PRO A 154 -16.30 -6.33 8.36
N GLN A 155 -17.20 -5.61 7.69
CA GLN A 155 -16.88 -4.41 6.91
C GLN A 155 -15.94 -4.64 5.71
N ALA A 156 -15.81 -5.88 5.23
CA ALA A 156 -15.09 -6.15 3.99
C ALA A 156 -15.78 -5.45 2.81
N ALA A 157 -15.08 -4.51 2.16
CA ALA A 157 -15.50 -3.87 0.93
C ALA A 157 -15.13 -4.69 -0.32
N GLY A 158 -14.11 -5.53 -0.21
CA GLY A 158 -13.67 -6.43 -1.27
C GLY A 158 -12.44 -7.24 -0.85
N PHE A 159 -12.11 -8.20 -1.69
CA PHE A 159 -10.92 -9.04 -1.57
C PHE A 159 -10.07 -8.89 -2.82
N CYS A 160 -8.78 -9.11 -2.73
CA CYS A 160 -7.91 -9.10 -3.90
C CYS A 160 -6.67 -9.99 -3.73
N THR A 161 -6.12 -10.42 -4.85
CA THR A 161 -4.78 -10.99 -4.95
C THR A 161 -3.88 -10.02 -5.71
N VAL A 162 -2.58 -10.05 -5.42
CA VAL A 162 -1.59 -9.21 -6.12
C VAL A 162 -0.50 -10.12 -6.69
N ALA A 163 -0.32 -10.06 -8.01
CA ALA A 163 0.72 -10.81 -8.73
C ALA A 163 2.11 -10.19 -8.51
N GLU A 164 3.17 -10.92 -8.89
CA GLU A 164 4.56 -10.45 -8.71
C GLU A 164 4.87 -9.16 -9.49
N ASP A 165 4.18 -8.93 -10.62
CA ASP A 165 4.31 -7.72 -11.44
C ASP A 165 3.47 -6.53 -10.91
N GLY A 166 2.76 -6.72 -9.79
CA GLY A 166 1.91 -5.71 -9.20
C GLY A 166 0.48 -5.67 -9.74
N THR A 167 0.08 -6.57 -10.63
CA THR A 167 -1.31 -6.65 -11.10
C THR A 167 -2.24 -7.07 -9.96
N VAL A 168 -3.26 -6.24 -9.69
CA VAL A 168 -4.28 -6.52 -8.67
C VAL A 168 -5.51 -7.14 -9.32
N SER A 169 -6.00 -8.26 -8.77
CA SER A 169 -7.26 -8.89 -9.17
C SER A 169 -8.26 -8.78 -8.03
N TYR A 170 -9.41 -8.14 -8.27
CA TYR A 170 -10.44 -7.90 -7.25
C TYR A 170 -11.57 -8.93 -7.30
N TYR A 171 -12.08 -9.27 -6.12
CA TYR A 171 -13.15 -10.23 -5.90
C TYR A 171 -14.18 -9.65 -4.91
N LYS A 172 -15.44 -10.05 -5.09
CA LYS A 172 -16.52 -9.75 -4.15
C LYS A 172 -17.16 -11.07 -3.73
N LYS A 173 -17.37 -11.25 -2.43
CA LYS A 173 -18.19 -12.35 -1.93
C LYS A 173 -19.64 -12.04 -2.30
N GLU A 174 -20.30 -12.96 -3.00
CA GLU A 174 -21.74 -12.81 -3.27
C GLU A 174 -22.45 -12.72 -1.93
N ALA A 175 -23.25 -11.67 -1.73
CA ALA A 175 -24.08 -11.58 -0.55
C ALA A 175 -25.06 -12.75 -0.60
N ALA A 176 -24.96 -13.68 0.34
CA ALA A 176 -25.98 -14.69 0.52
C ALA A 176 -27.31 -13.95 0.72
N LEU A 177 -28.22 -14.06 -0.24
CA LEU A 177 -29.59 -13.60 -0.11
C LEU A 177 -30.17 -14.27 1.14
N GLU A 178 -30.26 -13.54 2.24
CA GLU A 178 -31.03 -13.96 3.40
C GLU A 178 -32.46 -14.23 2.90
N SER A 179 -32.82 -15.52 2.90
CA SER A 179 -34.15 -16.03 2.53
C SER A 179 -34.98 -16.23 3.78
#